data_AF-A0A350CUD2-F1
#
_entry.id   AF-A0A350CUD2-F1
#
_cell.length_a   1.000
_cell.length_b   1.000
_cell.length_c   1.000
_cell.angle_alpha   90.00
_cell.angle_beta   90.00
_cell.angle_gamma   90.00
#
_symmetry.space_group_name_H-M   'P 1'
#
loop_
_entity.id
_entity.type
_entity.pdbx_description
1 polymer ?
#
loop_
_entity_poly.entity_id
_entity_poly.type
_entity_poly.pdbx_seq_one_letter_code
_entity_poly.pdbx_strand_id
1 'polypeptide(L)' 'QGVALLRCAEEGLRNVVRHARANKVEVILDDDGDQLMLTVRDDGIGLGGGAVPSESLNCHGLRLLR' A
#
# COMPACT_ATOMS: atom_id res chain seq x y z
N GLN A 1 6.29 10.77 14.43
CA GLN A 1 5.75 10.41 13.10
C GLN A 1 6.11 8.99 12.65
N GLY A 2 7.31 8.44 12.93
CA GLY A 2 7.70 7.09 12.49
C GLY A 2 6.78 5.92 12.90
N VAL A 3 6.14 5.99 14.07
CA VAL A 3 5.18 4.96 14.53
C VAL A 3 3.94 4.88 13.62
N ALA A 4 3.49 6.00 13.05
CA ALA A 4 2.32 6.02 12.16
C ALA A 4 2.62 5.27 10.85
N LEU A 5 3.80 5.46 10.27
CA LEU A 5 4.20 4.74 9.05
C LEU A 5 4.34 3.24 9.30
N LEU A 6 4.91 2.85 10.44
CA LEU A 6 4.96 1.44 10.83
C LEU A 6 3.57 0.84 10.92
N ARG A 7 2.62 1.53 11.57
CA ARG A 7 1.22 1.09 11.66
C ARG A 7 0.56 0.95 10.28
N CYS A 8 0.86 1.85 9.36
CA CYS A 8 0.31 1.82 8.01
C CYS A 8 0.92 0.71 7.15
N ALA A 9 2.22 0.43 7.31
CA ALA A 9 2.86 -0.74 6.72
C ALA A 9 2.28 -2.04 7.29
N GLU A 10 2.14 -2.13 8.61
CA GLU A 10 1.55 -3.29 9.30
C GLU A 10 0.13 -3.57 8.80
N GLU A 11 -0.70 -2.54 8.68
CA GLU A 11 -2.08 -2.69 8.18
C GLU A 11 -2.12 -3.04 6.69
N GLY A 12 -1.29 -2.40 5.86
CA GLY A 12 -1.16 -2.75 4.45
C GLY A 12 -0.75 -4.22 4.25
N LEU A 13 0.26 -4.69 4.98
CA LEU A 13 0.69 -6.09 4.96
C LEU A 13 -0.39 -7.04 5.46
N ARG A 14 -1.11 -6.66 6.52
CA ARG A 14 -2.23 -7.46 7.05
C ARG A 14 -3.34 -7.62 6.00
N ASN A 15 -3.62 -6.57 5.25
CA ASN A 15 -4.59 -6.61 4.15
C ASN A 15 -4.14 -7.54 3.04
N VAL A 16 -2.87 -7.51 2.66
CA VAL A 16 -2.31 -8.42 1.65
C VAL A 16 -2.44 -9.88 2.09
N VAL A 17 -2.00 -10.19 3.31
CA VAL A 17 -2.06 -11.56 3.86
C VAL A 17 -3.50 -12.06 3.95
N ARG A 18 -4.44 -11.20 4.34
CA ARG A 18 -5.84 -11.59 4.56
C ARG A 18 -6.65 -11.68 3.27
N HIS A 19 -6.36 -10.83 2.27
CA HIS A 19 -7.27 -10.61 1.15
C HIS A 19 -6.64 -10.84 -0.23
N ALA A 20 -5.36 -10.53 -0.41
CA ALA A 20 -4.81 -10.43 -1.76
C ALA A 20 -4.38 -11.78 -2.35
N ARG A 21 -4.14 -12.83 -1.55
CA ARG A 21 -3.55 -14.11 -2.02
C ARG A 21 -2.27 -13.88 -2.85
N ALA A 22 -1.53 -12.83 -2.52
CA ALA A 22 -0.29 -12.46 -3.18
C ALA A 22 0.85 -13.43 -2.82
N ASN A 23 1.76 -13.66 -3.75
CA ASN A 23 2.98 -14.42 -3.51
C ASN A 23 4.15 -13.50 -3.16
N LYS A 24 4.08 -12.25 -3.60
CA LYS A 24 5.12 -11.25 -3.39
C LYS A 24 4.51 -9.93 -2.95
N VAL A 25 5.18 -9.29 -2.00
CA VAL A 25 4.87 -7.93 -1.57
C VAL A 25 6.15 -7.11 -1.58
N GLU A 26 6.06 -5.91 -2.12
CA GLU A 26 7.11 -4.90 -2.14
C GLU A 26 6.68 -3.73 -1.25
N VAL A 27 7.58 -3.33 -0.35
CA VAL A 27 7.38 -2.17 0.52
C VAL A 27 8.51 -1.20 0.25
N ILE A 28 8.16 0.01 -0.15
CA ILE A 28 9.11 1.06 -0.52
C ILE A 28 8.83 2.27 0.36
N LEU A 29 9.87 2.80 1.00
CA LEU A 29 9.82 4.05 1.73
C LEU A 29 10.72 5.04 1.01
N ASP A 30 10.14 6.13 0.54
CA ASP A 30 10.83 7.20 -0.19
C ASP A 30 10.77 8.49 0.63
N ASP A 31 11.89 9.18 0.74
CA ASP A 31 12.03 10.44 1.47
C ASP A 31 12.62 11.49 0.52
N ASP A 32 11.78 12.44 0.11
CA ASP A 32 12.16 13.56 -0.75
C ASP A 32 12.56 14.80 0.08
N GLY A 33 12.74 14.66 1.39
CA GLY A 33 13.10 15.73 2.33
C GLY A 33 11.92 16.62 2.75
N ASP A 34 10.92 16.80 1.88
CA ASP A 34 9.69 17.54 2.19
C ASP A 34 8.51 16.63 2.55
N GLN A 35 8.56 15.38 2.12
CA GLN A 35 7.49 14.39 2.25
C GLN A 35 8.09 13.00 2.36
N LEU A 36 7.46 12.16 3.18
CA LEU A 36 7.78 10.75 3.29
C LEU A 36 6.65 9.94 2.66
N MET A 37 6.98 9.06 1.72
CA MET A 37 6.02 8.24 0.99
C MET A 37 6.26 6.76 1.28
N LEU A 38 5.22 6.10 1.80
CA LEU A 38 5.20 4.65 1.97
C LEU A 38 4.35 4.01 0.86
N THR A 39 4.95 3.13 0.08
CA THR A 39 4.26 2.33 -0.93
C THR A 39 4.27 0.86 -0.54
N VAL A 40 3.09 0.24 -0.50
CA VAL A 40 2.93 -1.21 -0.35
C VAL A 40 2.28 -1.73 -1.63
N ARG A 41 2.95 -2.66 -2.31
CA ARG A 41 2.50 -3.24 -3.57
C ARG A 41 2.53 -4.76 -3.48
N ASP A 42 1.45 -5.40 -3.88
CA ASP A 42 1.35 -6.85 -3.96
C ASP A 42 0.99 -7.31 -5.38
N ASP A 43 1.24 -8.59 -5.66
CA ASP A 43 0.88 -9.26 -6.92
C ASP A 43 -0.42 -10.08 -6.82
N GLY A 44 -1.26 -9.75 -5.83
CA GLY A 44 -2.48 -10.48 -5.53
C GLY A 44 -3.69 -10.07 -6.38
N ILE A 45 -4.85 -10.58 -5.97
CA ILE A 45 -6.14 -10.42 -6.66
C ILE A 45 -6.79 -9.04 -6.46
N GLY A 46 -6.18 -8.16 -5.66
CA GLY A 46 -6.73 -6.86 -5.29
C GLY A 46 -7.97 -6.93 -4.39
N LEU A 47 -8.56 -5.77 -4.08
CA LEU A 47 -9.80 -5.66 -3.31
C LEU A 47 -11.00 -5.91 -4.24
N GLY A 48 -11.56 -7.13 -4.21
CA GLY A 48 -12.65 -7.52 -5.09
C GLY A 48 -13.93 -6.68 -4.93
N GLY A 49 -14.47 -6.18 -6.04
CA GLY A 49 -15.91 -5.98 -6.23
C GLY A 49 -16.52 -4.62 -5.84
N GLY A 50 -16.15 -3.56 -6.54
CA GLY A 50 -16.90 -2.29 -6.56
C GLY A 50 -16.17 -1.30 -7.46
N ALA A 51 -16.75 -0.97 -8.62
CA ALA A 51 -16.10 -0.22 -9.69
C ALA A 51 -15.43 1.08 -9.20
N VAL A 52 -14.10 1.10 -9.20
CA VAL A 52 -13.32 2.33 -9.40
C VAL A 52 -13.05 2.44 -10.90
N PRO A 53 -13.50 3.51 -11.58
CA PRO A 53 -13.31 3.68 -13.01
C PRO A 53 -11.85 3.56 -13.41
N SER A 54 -11.65 2.91 -14.54
CA SER A 54 -10.39 2.50 -15.13
C SER A 54 -9.51 3.68 -15.56
N GLU A 55 -8.76 4.25 -14.62
CA GLU A 55 -7.49 4.90 -14.90
C GLU A 55 -6.57 4.67 -13.70
N SER A 56 -5.38 4.12 -13.93
CA SER A 56 -4.26 4.05 -12.97
C SER A 56 -4.18 2.83 -12.05
N LEU A 57 -3.25 1.93 -12.41
CA LEU A 57 -2.41 1.05 -11.58
C LEU A 57 -3.09 0.15 -10.53
N ASN A 58 -2.74 -1.14 -10.54
CA ASN A 58 -2.87 -2.09 -9.40
C ASN A 58 -2.02 -1.67 -8.17
N CYS A 59 -1.91 -0.38 -7.86
CA CYS A 59 -1.15 0.17 -6.76
C CYS A 59 -2.13 0.79 -5.76
N HIS A 60 -2.46 0.03 -4.71
CA HIS A 60 -3.16 0.57 -3.55
C HIS A 60 -2.14 1.30 -2.65
N GLY A 61 -1.66 2.45 -3.12
CA GLY A 61 -0.72 3.29 -2.38
C GLY A 61 -1.39 3.96 -1.17
N LEU A 62 -0.81 3.75 0.02
CA LEU A 62 -1.21 4.47 1.23
C LEU A 62 -0.43 5.79 1.30
N ARG A 63 -1.02 6.87 0.76
CA ARG A 63 -0.44 8.21 0.88
C ARG A 63 -0.80 8.81 2.24
N LEU A 64 0.17 8.95 3.12
CA LEU A 64 0.07 9.74 4.34
C LEU A 64 1.04 10.91 4.24
N LEU A 65 0.54 12.13 4.41
CA LEU A 65 1.32 13.36 4.28
C LEU A 65 1.22 14.25 5.52
N ARG A 66 2.42 14.71 5.93
CA ARG A 66 2.85 15.73 6.90
C ARG A 66 2.30 15.64 8.33
#